data_AF-A0A1B9Y521-F1
#
_entry.id   AF-A0A1B9Y521-F1
#
_cell.length_a   1.000
_cell.length_b   1.000
_cell.length_c   1.000
_cell.angle_alpha   90.00
_cell.angle_beta   90.00
_cell.angle_gamma   90.00
#
_symmetry.space_group_name_H-M   'P 1'
#
loop_
_entity.id
_entity.type
_entity.pdbx_description
1 polymer ?
#
loop_
_entity_poly.entity_id
_entity_poly.type
_entity_poly.pdbx_seq_one_letter_code
_entity_poly.pdbx_strand_id
1 'polypeptide(L)'
;MDELELLKEDWSKNKNEFKNYSATEIYSMIKEKSISVTKNLLIIGLIEVILWFMIGYIDSEFPYFRIGLFTVFFILIIYSFKKIKVSQNSISLMRNILNLRKMVLGYALISFLVIVVGNIVNFKHNTQDFMAGYLDGKRNGTFNVTNPDSLTPELINYAAFAIVLIMVVFFLYWIYKNTYGKILINLKNNYQELNKS
;
A
#
# COMPACT_ATOMS: atom_id res chain seq x y z
N MET A 1 54.89 -5.32 -22.86
CA MET A 1 54.25 -5.86 -21.65
C MET A 1 52.95 -6.46 -22.14
N ASP A 2 52.91 -7.79 -22.18
CA ASP A 2 51.88 -8.52 -22.92
C ASP A 2 50.56 -8.44 -22.17
N GLU A 3 49.45 -8.19 -22.87
CA GLU A 3 48.09 -8.10 -22.28
C GLU A 3 47.73 -9.34 -21.44
N LEU A 4 48.36 -10.48 -21.75
CA LEU A 4 48.29 -11.73 -20.99
C LEU A 4 48.93 -11.65 -19.60
N GLU A 5 50.00 -10.89 -19.42
CA GLU A 5 50.62 -10.67 -18.11
C GLU A 5 49.75 -9.77 -17.23
N LEU A 6 49.13 -8.74 -17.81
CA LEU A 6 48.16 -7.89 -17.11
C LEU A 6 46.93 -8.67 -16.64
N LEU A 7 46.34 -9.50 -17.53
CA LEU A 7 45.21 -10.35 -17.17
C LEU A 7 45.57 -11.40 -16.09
N LYS A 8 46.80 -11.92 -16.12
CA LYS A 8 47.28 -12.89 -15.11
C LYS A 8 47.54 -12.21 -13.76
N GLU A 9 48.02 -10.97 -13.77
CA GLU A 9 48.20 -10.15 -12.56
C GLU A 9 46.83 -9.82 -11.94
N ASP A 10 45.86 -9.36 -12.74
CA ASP A 10 44.49 -9.06 -12.28
C ASP A 10 43.74 -10.29 -11.79
N TRP A 11 43.93 -11.44 -12.44
CA TRP A 11 43.38 -12.72 -11.97
C TRP A 11 43.99 -13.16 -10.63
N SER A 12 45.28 -12.86 -10.40
CA SER A 12 45.96 -13.18 -9.15
C SER A 12 45.55 -12.25 -8.00
N LYS A 13 45.30 -10.96 -8.29
CA LYS A 13 44.82 -9.96 -7.33
C LYS A 13 43.40 -10.27 -6.85
N ASN A 14 42.51 -10.67 -7.76
CA ASN A 14 41.10 -10.93 -7.45
C ASN A 14 40.82 -12.23 -6.67
N LYS A 15 41.77 -13.18 -6.59
CA LYS A 15 41.57 -14.43 -5.83
C LYS A 15 41.47 -14.23 -4.33
N ASN A 16 42.01 -13.13 -3.80
CA ASN A 16 42.07 -12.85 -2.36
C ASN A 16 40.98 -11.87 -1.87
N GLU A 17 40.16 -11.31 -2.77
CA GLU A 17 39.09 -10.35 -2.42
C GLU A 17 37.73 -11.00 -2.14
N PHE A 18 37.57 -12.30 -2.43
CA PHE A 18 36.35 -13.01 -2.05
C PHE A 18 36.37 -13.32 -0.55
N LYS A 19 35.74 -12.45 0.25
CA LYS A 19 35.41 -12.77 1.65
C LYS A 19 34.59 -14.04 1.69
N ASN A 20 35.20 -15.12 2.18
CA ASN A 20 34.50 -16.36 2.46
C ASN A 20 33.64 -16.17 3.72
N TYR A 21 32.35 -15.93 3.53
CA TYR A 21 31.41 -15.83 4.63
C TYR A 21 31.04 -17.23 5.13
N SER A 22 31.13 -17.44 6.44
CA SER A 22 30.60 -18.65 7.08
C SER A 22 29.06 -18.69 6.99
N ALA A 23 28.47 -19.88 7.03
CA ALA A 23 27.01 -20.05 6.96
C ALA A 23 26.26 -19.24 8.05
N THR A 24 26.87 -19.10 9.23
CA THR A 24 26.34 -18.31 10.35
C THR A 24 26.37 -16.80 10.08
N GLU A 25 27.44 -16.29 9.46
CA GLU A 25 27.54 -14.88 9.05
C GLU A 25 26.51 -14.56 7.95
N ILE A 26 26.36 -15.44 6.95
CA ILE A 26 25.34 -15.32 5.90
C ILE A 26 23.94 -15.25 6.53
N TYR A 27 23.63 -16.14 7.47
CA TYR A 27 22.36 -16.12 8.19
C TYR A 27 22.12 -14.80 8.94
N SER A 28 23.14 -14.30 9.65
CA SER A 28 23.04 -13.03 10.38
C SER A 28 22.77 -11.83 9.46
N MET A 29 23.38 -11.80 8.28
CA MET A 29 23.17 -10.73 7.30
C MET A 29 21.78 -10.79 6.66
N ILE A 30 21.29 -11.98 6.31
CA ILE A 30 19.93 -12.18 5.78
C ILE A 30 18.88 -11.74 6.81
N LYS A 31 19.10 -12.07 8.08
CA LYS A 31 18.25 -11.67 9.21
C LYS A 31 18.20 -10.14 9.36
N GLU A 32 19.33 -9.46 9.42
CA GLU A 32 19.39 -7.98 9.56
C GLU A 32 18.74 -7.27 8.37
N LYS A 33 19.04 -7.72 7.14
CA LYS A 33 18.42 -7.18 5.92
C LYS A 33 16.91 -7.35 5.93
N SER A 34 16.42 -8.53 6.33
CA SER A 34 14.99 -8.81 6.41
C SER A 34 14.31 -7.93 7.46
N ILE A 35 14.93 -7.69 8.62
CA ILE A 35 14.40 -6.78 9.65
C ILE A 35 14.26 -5.35 9.10
N SER A 36 15.28 -4.84 8.41
CA SER A 36 15.25 -3.50 7.82
C SER A 36 14.10 -3.34 6.81
N VAL A 37 13.95 -4.31 5.89
CA VAL A 37 12.83 -4.35 4.95
C VAL A 37 11.49 -4.40 5.68
N THR A 38 11.40 -5.21 6.74
CA THR A 38 10.16 -5.37 7.51
C THR A 38 9.77 -4.08 8.24
N LYS A 39 10.74 -3.32 8.78
CA LYS A 39 10.49 -2.01 9.41
C LYS A 39 9.96 -0.99 8.41
N ASN A 40 10.58 -0.90 7.23
CA ASN A 40 10.10 0.01 6.20
C ASN A 40 8.68 -0.37 5.74
N LEU A 41 8.42 -1.67 5.63
CA LEU A 41 7.10 -2.18 5.28
C LEU A 41 6.03 -1.84 6.32
N LEU A 42 6.37 -1.81 7.61
CA LEU A 42 5.46 -1.41 8.66
C LEU A 42 5.07 0.07 8.55
N ILE A 43 6.02 0.96 8.23
CA ILE A 43 5.77 2.39 8.04
C ILE A 43 4.80 2.62 6.88
N ILE A 44 5.05 1.97 5.74
CA ILE A 44 4.16 2.05 4.57
C ILE A 44 2.74 1.59 4.94
N GLY A 45 2.60 0.54 5.75
CA GLY A 45 1.31 0.05 6.20
C GLY A 45 0.55 1.07 7.07
N LEU A 46 1.25 1.79 7.95
CA LEU A 46 0.64 2.88 8.74
C LEU A 46 0.14 4.02 7.86
N ILE A 47 0.95 4.45 6.89
CA ILE A 47 0.58 5.52 5.95
C ILE A 47 -0.68 5.15 5.17
N GLU A 48 -0.78 3.90 4.74
CA GLU A 48 -1.93 3.40 3.98
C GLU A 48 -3.24 3.45 4.77
N VAL A 49 -3.18 3.18 6.08
CA VAL A 49 -4.34 3.24 6.97
C VAL A 49 -4.82 4.67 7.17
N ILE A 50 -3.87 5.60 7.34
CA ILE A 50 -4.17 7.03 7.42
C ILE A 50 -4.79 7.51 6.11
N LEU A 51 -4.27 7.06 4.97
CA LEU A 51 -4.81 7.38 3.65
C LEU A 51 -6.26 6.92 3.52
N TRP A 52 -6.57 5.68 3.86
CA TRP A 52 -7.94 5.16 3.84
C TRP A 52 -8.87 5.88 4.80
N PHE A 53 -8.36 6.28 5.98
CA PHE A 53 -9.12 7.09 6.93
C PHE A 53 -9.46 8.47 6.36
N MET A 54 -8.49 9.17 5.75
CA MET A 54 -8.71 10.47 5.12
C MET A 54 -9.72 10.39 3.98
N ILE A 55 -9.61 9.37 3.11
CA ILE A 55 -10.59 9.13 2.04
C ILE A 55 -11.99 8.93 2.65
N GLY A 56 -12.09 8.13 3.71
CA GLY A 56 -13.36 7.92 4.38
C GLY A 56 -13.92 9.09 5.18
N TYR A 57 -13.12 10.12 5.44
CA TYR A 57 -13.61 11.35 6.06
C TYR A 57 -14.17 12.33 5.02
N ILE A 58 -13.59 12.35 3.82
CA ILE A 58 -14.09 13.15 2.69
C ILE A 58 -15.39 12.56 2.15
N ASP A 59 -15.46 11.23 2.09
CA ASP A 59 -16.62 10.48 1.63
C ASP A 59 -17.67 10.40 2.75
N SER A 60 -18.73 11.21 2.66
CA SER A 60 -19.82 11.27 3.65
C SER A 60 -20.74 10.04 3.61
N GLU A 61 -20.46 9.08 2.74
CA GLU A 61 -21.23 7.85 2.57
C GLU A 61 -20.98 6.85 3.72
N PHE A 62 -22.07 6.50 4.41
CA PHE A 62 -22.10 5.57 5.55
C PHE A 62 -21.12 5.93 6.69
N PRO A 63 -21.24 7.11 7.31
CA PRO A 63 -20.25 7.64 8.25
C PRO A 63 -20.12 6.73 9.48
N TYR A 64 -21.23 6.26 10.04
CA TYR A 64 -21.23 5.38 11.21
C TYR A 64 -20.55 4.03 10.94
N PHE A 65 -20.78 3.44 9.76
CA PHE A 65 -20.15 2.17 9.38
C PHE A 65 -18.63 2.34 9.22
N ARG A 66 -18.19 3.42 8.57
CA ARG A 66 -16.75 3.72 8.40
C ARG A 66 -16.05 3.97 9.73
N ILE A 67 -16.66 4.75 10.63
CA ILE A 67 -16.10 5.01 11.96
C ILE A 67 -15.97 3.70 12.76
N GLY A 68 -16.98 2.83 12.70
CA GLY A 68 -16.93 1.51 13.34
C GLY A 68 -15.82 0.63 12.76
N LEU A 69 -15.75 0.53 11.43
CA LEU A 69 -14.72 -0.21 10.70
C LEU A 69 -13.31 0.29 11.04
N PHE A 70 -13.09 1.61 11.04
CA PHE A 70 -11.83 2.22 11.42
C PHE A 70 -11.47 1.93 12.88
N THR A 71 -12.43 2.03 13.80
CA THR A 71 -12.21 1.78 15.23
C THR A 71 -11.79 0.33 15.50
N VAL A 72 -12.52 -0.64 14.92
CA VAL A 72 -12.17 -2.07 15.02
C VAL A 72 -10.77 -2.31 14.47
N PHE A 73 -10.47 -1.72 13.32
CA PHE A 73 -9.17 -1.87 12.68
C PHE A 73 -8.03 -1.22 13.47
N PHE A 74 -8.26 -0.05 14.05
CA PHE A 74 -7.31 0.67 14.90
C PHE A 74 -6.97 -0.15 16.16
N ILE A 75 -7.96 -0.79 16.78
CA ILE A 75 -7.75 -1.71 17.92
C ILE A 75 -6.89 -2.91 17.49
N LEU A 76 -7.18 -3.52 16.33
CA LEU A 76 -6.38 -4.65 15.79
C LEU A 76 -4.93 -4.25 15.51
N ILE A 77 -4.71 -3.03 15.03
CA ILE A 77 -3.37 -2.47 14.84
C ILE A 77 -2.65 -2.31 16.17
N ILE A 78 -3.28 -1.68 17.17
CA ILE A 78 -2.68 -1.51 18.51
C ILE A 78 -2.33 -2.86 19.12
N TYR A 79 -3.21 -3.85 19.00
CA TYR A 79 -2.94 -5.21 19.48
C TYR A 79 -1.73 -5.83 18.77
N SER A 80 -1.65 -5.67 17.44
CA SER A 80 -0.52 -6.14 16.64
C SER A 80 0.80 -5.46 17.03
N PHE A 81 0.79 -4.15 17.31
CA PHE A 81 1.94 -3.41 17.80
C PHE A 81 2.39 -3.83 19.19
N LYS A 82 1.45 -4.02 20.13
CA LYS A 82 1.77 -4.55 21.47
C LYS A 82 2.41 -5.93 21.38
N LYS A 83 1.91 -6.80 20.52
CA LYS A 83 2.48 -8.14 20.28
C LYS A 83 3.88 -8.08 19.68
N ILE A 84 4.16 -7.12 18.81
CA ILE A 84 5.50 -6.89 18.24
C ILE A 84 6.48 -6.40 19.33
N LYS A 85 6.07 -5.46 20.19
CA LYS A 85 6.92 -4.89 21.25
C LYS A 85 7.36 -5.92 22.30
N VAL A 86 6.53 -6.92 22.58
CA VAL A 86 6.83 -8.00 23.56
C VAL A 86 7.72 -9.09 22.95
N SER A 87 7.77 -9.21 21.62
CA SER A 87 8.52 -10.24 20.92
C SER A 87 9.98 -9.85 20.70
N GLN A 88 10.91 -10.42 21.46
CA GLN A 88 12.35 -10.17 21.29
C GLN A 88 12.98 -10.87 20.06
N ASN A 89 12.29 -11.81 19.41
CA ASN A 89 12.83 -12.60 18.30
C ASN A 89 12.42 -12.04 16.91
N SER A 90 13.39 -11.84 16.01
CA SER A 90 13.24 -11.29 14.67
C SER A 90 12.28 -12.09 13.77
N ILE A 91 12.25 -13.42 13.92
CA ILE A 91 11.33 -14.29 13.18
C ILE A 91 9.87 -13.98 13.55
N SER A 92 9.61 -13.79 14.84
CA SER A 92 8.28 -13.45 15.36
C SER A 92 7.85 -12.02 14.95
N LEU A 93 8.79 -11.07 14.90
CA LEU A 93 8.54 -9.73 14.34
C LEU A 93 8.10 -9.81 12.87
N MET A 94 8.80 -10.58 12.03
CA MET A 94 8.45 -10.75 10.62
C MET A 94 7.10 -11.45 10.44
N ARG A 95 6.80 -12.49 11.22
CA ARG A 95 5.49 -13.16 11.21
C ARG A 95 4.35 -12.20 11.57
N ASN A 96 4.53 -11.39 12.61
CA ASN A 96 3.53 -10.42 13.03
C ASN A 96 3.30 -9.35 11.95
N ILE A 97 4.36 -8.92 11.25
CA ILE A 97 4.22 -7.92 10.18
C ILE A 97 3.55 -8.51 8.94
N LEU A 98 3.82 -9.78 8.59
CA LEU A 98 3.07 -10.49 7.54
C LEU A 98 1.56 -10.57 7.88
N ASN A 99 1.22 -10.83 9.14
CA ASN A 99 -0.18 -10.85 9.59
C ASN A 99 -0.81 -9.44 9.57
N LEU A 100 -0.09 -8.43 10.07
CA LEU A 100 -0.51 -7.03 10.01
C LEU A 100 -0.80 -6.63 8.55
N ARG A 101 0.04 -7.06 7.60
CA ARG A 101 -0.17 -6.79 6.17
C ARG A 101 -1.41 -7.45 5.59
N LYS A 102 -1.70 -8.70 5.97
CA LYS A 102 -2.98 -9.34 5.58
C LYS A 102 -4.17 -8.58 6.15
N MET A 103 -4.07 -8.09 7.38
CA MET A 103 -5.12 -7.28 8.00
C MET A 103 -5.31 -5.94 7.27
N VAL A 104 -4.23 -5.20 6.99
CA VAL A 104 -4.30 -3.93 6.21
C VAL A 104 -4.91 -4.15 4.84
N LEU A 105 -4.55 -5.23 4.14
CA LEU A 105 -5.15 -5.57 2.85
C LEU A 105 -6.65 -5.88 2.97
N GLY A 106 -7.06 -6.62 4.00
CA GLY A 106 -8.47 -6.89 4.27
C GLY A 106 -9.27 -5.61 4.54
N TYR A 107 -8.72 -4.71 5.36
CA TYR A 107 -9.31 -3.40 5.63
C TYR A 107 -9.40 -2.52 4.38
N ALA A 108 -8.34 -2.48 3.58
CA ALA A 108 -8.30 -1.78 2.31
C ALA A 108 -9.36 -2.32 1.34
N LEU A 109 -9.51 -3.64 1.23
CA LEU A 109 -10.52 -4.28 0.39
C LEU A 109 -11.94 -3.92 0.84
N ILE A 110 -12.24 -4.02 2.13
CA ILE A 110 -13.57 -3.68 2.65
C ILE A 110 -13.84 -2.18 2.45
N SER A 111 -12.87 -1.31 2.76
CA SER A 111 -12.99 0.14 2.56
C SER A 111 -13.23 0.49 1.09
N PHE A 112 -12.51 -0.16 0.18
CA PHE A 112 -12.72 -0.03 -1.25
C PHE A 112 -14.12 -0.47 -1.67
N LEU A 113 -14.61 -1.62 -1.17
CA LEU A 113 -15.96 -2.09 -1.45
C LEU A 113 -17.04 -1.12 -0.96
N VAL A 114 -16.87 -0.51 0.21
CA VAL A 114 -17.81 0.51 0.72
C VAL A 114 -17.86 1.71 -0.22
N ILE A 115 -16.72 2.19 -0.72
CA ILE A 115 -16.67 3.28 -1.70
C ILE A 115 -17.39 2.87 -2.99
N VAL A 116 -17.11 1.68 -3.52
CA VAL A 116 -17.76 1.20 -4.76
C VAL A 116 -19.27 1.10 -4.58
N VAL A 117 -19.74 0.53 -3.48
CA VAL A 117 -21.17 0.43 -3.18
C VAL A 117 -21.81 1.81 -3.02
N GLY A 118 -21.18 2.73 -2.28
CA GLY A 118 -21.64 4.12 -2.15
C GLY A 118 -21.77 4.82 -3.51
N ASN A 119 -20.77 4.64 -4.37
CA ASN A 119 -20.79 5.20 -5.74
C ASN A 119 -21.88 4.60 -6.63
N ILE A 120 -22.24 3.32 -6.44
CA ILE A 120 -23.34 2.70 -7.19
C ILE A 120 -24.70 3.21 -6.67
N VAL A 121 -24.88 3.27 -5.35
CA VAL A 121 -26.14 3.72 -4.73
C VAL A 121 -26.43 5.18 -5.06
N ASN A 122 -25.43 6.06 -4.94
CA ASN A 122 -25.57 7.50 -5.17
C ASN A 122 -24.99 7.95 -6.51
N PHE A 123 -24.97 7.06 -7.51
CA PHE A 123 -24.35 7.30 -8.81
C PHE A 123 -24.82 8.60 -9.48
N LYS A 124 -26.12 8.92 -9.35
CA LYS A 124 -26.70 10.16 -9.88
C LYS A 124 -26.13 11.40 -9.18
N HIS A 125 -26.15 11.42 -7.86
CA HIS A 125 -25.66 12.54 -7.07
C HIS A 125 -24.16 12.74 -7.28
N ASN A 126 -23.38 11.65 -7.29
CA ASN A 126 -21.94 11.72 -7.54
C ASN A 126 -21.61 12.22 -8.97
N THR A 127 -22.46 11.91 -9.95
CA THR A 127 -22.31 12.47 -11.31
C THR A 127 -22.59 13.98 -11.32
N GLN A 128 -23.56 14.45 -10.54
CA GLN A 128 -23.86 15.88 -10.38
C GLN A 128 -22.70 16.61 -9.70
N ASP A 129 -22.14 16.05 -8.63
CA ASP A 129 -20.98 16.60 -7.93
C ASP A 129 -19.74 16.66 -8.83
N PHE A 130 -19.50 15.60 -9.59
CA PHE A 130 -18.40 15.56 -10.56
C PHE A 130 -18.55 16.66 -11.61
N MET A 131 -19.77 16.88 -12.10
CA MET A 131 -20.07 17.92 -13.09
C MET A 131 -19.93 19.32 -12.48
N ALA A 132 -20.41 19.53 -11.25
CA ALA A 132 -20.25 20.80 -10.54
C ALA A 132 -18.76 21.14 -10.35
N GLY A 133 -17.96 20.17 -9.91
CA GLY A 133 -16.50 20.33 -9.77
C GLY A 133 -15.80 20.66 -11.09
N TYR A 134 -16.20 20.04 -12.20
CA TYR A 134 -15.66 20.36 -13.52
C TYR A 134 -16.01 21.78 -13.96
N LEU A 135 -17.26 22.22 -13.75
CA LEU A 135 -17.72 23.57 -14.09
C LEU A 135 -17.04 24.64 -13.23
N ASP A 136 -16.86 24.38 -11.94
CA ASP A 136 -16.17 25.28 -11.02
C ASP A 136 -14.69 25.39 -11.38
N GLY A 137 -14.03 24.29 -11.75
CA GLY A 137 -12.64 24.29 -12.22
C GLY A 137 -12.42 25.06 -13.53
N LYS A 138 -13.45 25.15 -14.39
CA LYS A 138 -13.39 25.92 -15.65
C LYS A 138 -13.59 27.43 -15.42
N ARG A 139 -14.23 27.82 -14.32
CA ARG A 139 -14.44 29.22 -13.95
C ARG A 139 -13.21 29.71 -13.17
N ASN A 140 -12.28 30.35 -13.88
CA ASN A 140 -11.05 30.94 -13.32
C ASN A 140 -11.29 31.88 -12.11
N GLY A 141 -11.43 31.34 -10.90
CA GLY A 141 -11.34 32.08 -9.63
C GLY A 141 -12.62 32.76 -9.12
N THR A 142 -13.80 32.53 -9.69
CA THR A 142 -15.06 33.00 -9.07
C THR A 142 -15.52 32.03 -7.98
N PHE A 143 -15.59 32.49 -6.73
CA PHE A 143 -15.99 31.70 -5.55
C PHE A 143 -17.46 31.24 -5.53
N ASN A 144 -18.19 31.31 -6.65
CA ASN A 144 -19.56 30.82 -6.72
C ASN A 144 -19.53 29.33 -6.99
N VAL A 145 -19.69 28.54 -5.93
CA VAL A 145 -19.81 27.09 -5.99
C VAL A 145 -21.09 26.73 -6.73
N THR A 146 -20.97 25.91 -7.78
CA THR A 146 -22.13 25.44 -8.52
C THR A 146 -22.91 24.46 -7.66
N ASN A 147 -24.21 24.68 -7.44
CA ASN A 147 -25.04 23.74 -6.70
C ASN A 147 -25.25 22.45 -7.53
N PRO A 148 -24.75 21.28 -7.08
CA PRO A 148 -24.88 20.01 -7.81
C PRO A 148 -26.35 19.62 -8.08
N ASP A 149 -27.25 19.90 -7.14
CA ASP A 149 -28.67 19.52 -7.24
C ASP A 149 -29.42 20.26 -8.36
N SER A 150 -28.87 21.40 -8.81
CA SER A 150 -29.43 22.19 -9.91
C SER A 150 -29.06 21.65 -11.30
N LEU A 151 -28.10 20.73 -11.37
CA LEU A 151 -27.62 20.16 -12.62
C LEU A 151 -28.41 18.90 -12.97
N THR A 152 -28.85 18.80 -14.22
CA THR A 152 -29.50 17.59 -14.75
C THR A 152 -28.54 16.84 -15.67
N PRO A 153 -27.89 15.75 -15.21
CA PRO A 153 -26.89 15.06 -16.03
C PRO A 153 -27.55 14.32 -17.20
N GLU A 154 -27.04 14.58 -18.41
CA GLU A 154 -27.33 13.78 -19.60
C GLU A 154 -26.51 12.47 -19.68
N LEU A 155 -26.87 11.59 -20.62
CA LEU A 155 -26.23 10.28 -20.83
C LEU A 155 -24.69 10.38 -20.98
N ILE A 156 -24.20 11.43 -21.65
CA ILE A 156 -22.76 11.63 -21.87
C ILE A 156 -21.99 11.89 -20.57
N ASN A 157 -22.62 12.56 -19.60
CA ASN A 157 -21.99 12.86 -18.30
C ASN A 157 -21.85 11.61 -17.45
N TYR A 158 -22.87 10.74 -17.45
CA TYR A 158 -22.78 9.42 -16.81
C TYR A 158 -21.70 8.55 -17.42
N ALA A 159 -21.58 8.56 -18.76
CA ALA A 159 -20.52 7.83 -19.44
C ALA A 159 -19.13 8.38 -19.08
N ALA A 160 -18.96 9.71 -19.04
CA ALA A 160 -17.72 10.36 -18.64
C ALA A 160 -17.32 10.00 -17.19
N PHE A 161 -18.27 10.10 -16.24
CA PHE A 161 -18.04 9.75 -14.84
C PHE A 161 -17.70 8.27 -14.66
N ALA A 162 -18.38 7.37 -15.37
CA ALA A 162 -18.07 5.93 -15.35
C ALA A 162 -16.65 5.64 -15.85
N ILE A 163 -16.19 6.30 -16.90
CA ILE A 163 -14.82 6.15 -17.42
C ILE A 163 -13.80 6.61 -16.37
N VAL A 164 -14.04 7.75 -15.70
CA VAL A 164 -13.19 8.25 -14.62
C VAL A 164 -13.14 7.27 -13.45
N LEU A 165 -14.28 6.74 -13.02
CA LEU A 165 -14.32 5.73 -11.96
C LEU A 165 -13.51 4.49 -12.32
N ILE A 166 -13.64 3.97 -13.56
CA ILE A 166 -12.86 2.82 -14.02
C ILE A 166 -11.36 3.13 -14.00
N MET A 167 -10.94 4.32 -14.42
CA MET A 167 -9.54 4.74 -14.36
C MET A 167 -9.01 4.79 -12.93
N VAL A 168 -9.79 5.33 -11.98
CA VAL A 168 -9.41 5.36 -10.55
C VAL A 168 -9.30 3.96 -9.98
N VAL A 169 -10.26 3.08 -10.27
CA VAL A 169 -10.21 1.67 -9.83
C VAL A 169 -8.99 0.94 -10.39
N PHE A 170 -8.68 1.15 -11.67
CA PHE A 170 -7.50 0.56 -12.30
C PHE A 170 -6.20 1.09 -11.68
N PHE A 171 -6.13 2.39 -11.41
CA PHE A 171 -4.98 3.02 -10.75
C PHE A 171 -4.77 2.46 -9.34
N LEU A 172 -5.84 2.33 -8.54
CA LEU A 172 -5.79 1.69 -7.23
C LEU A 172 -5.31 0.24 -7.35
N TYR A 173 -5.91 -0.57 -8.23
CA TYR A 173 -5.49 -1.94 -8.47
C TYR A 173 -4.01 -2.04 -8.84
N TRP A 174 -3.50 -1.13 -9.67
CA TRP A 174 -2.09 -1.10 -10.05
C TRP A 174 -1.17 -0.81 -8.86
N ILE A 175 -1.53 0.17 -8.01
CA ILE A 175 -0.82 0.45 -6.75
C ILE A 175 -0.84 -0.79 -5.86
N TYR A 176 -2.00 -1.40 -5.66
CA TYR A 176 -2.14 -2.61 -4.83
C TYR A 176 -1.26 -3.74 -5.35
N LYS A 177 -1.31 -4.03 -6.65
CA LYS A 177 -0.51 -5.09 -7.28
C LYS A 177 0.99 -4.85 -7.08
N ASN A 178 1.46 -3.61 -7.25
CA ASN A 178 2.89 -3.31 -7.17
C ASN A 178 3.42 -3.27 -5.73
N THR A 179 2.65 -2.69 -4.79
CA THR A 179 3.03 -2.59 -3.37
C THR A 179 2.92 -3.94 -2.66
N TYR A 180 1.83 -4.69 -2.87
CA TYR A 180 1.56 -5.93 -2.15
C TYR A 180 2.21 -7.17 -2.78
N GLY A 181 2.20 -7.28 -4.11
CA GLY A 181 2.64 -8.51 -4.77
C GLY A 181 4.13 -8.80 -4.53
N LYS A 182 4.99 -7.86 -4.92
CA LYS A 182 6.45 -8.08 -4.90
C LYS A 182 7.01 -8.16 -3.48
N ILE A 183 6.56 -7.26 -2.60
CA ILE A 183 7.17 -7.12 -1.27
C ILE A 183 6.74 -8.25 -0.33
N LEU A 184 5.49 -8.68 -0.41
CA LEU A 184 4.99 -9.76 0.44
C LEU A 184 5.61 -11.12 0.06
N ILE A 185 5.82 -11.37 -1.23
CA ILE A 185 6.48 -12.60 -1.71
C ILE A 185 7.93 -12.66 -1.20
N ASN A 186 8.69 -11.57 -1.38
CA ASN A 186 10.08 -11.52 -0.92
C ASN A 186 10.18 -11.68 0.61
N LEU A 187 9.30 -11.03 1.36
CA LEU A 187 9.28 -11.15 2.83
C LEU A 187 8.90 -12.57 3.29
N LYS A 188 7.93 -13.19 2.62
CA LYS A 188 7.51 -14.57 2.93
C LYS A 188 8.63 -15.57 2.65
N ASN A 189 9.35 -15.42 1.55
CA ASN A 189 10.47 -16.30 1.20
C ASN A 189 11.59 -16.17 2.23
N ASN A 190 12.00 -14.94 2.58
CA ASN A 190 13.00 -14.71 3.63
C ASN A 190 12.57 -15.27 5.00
N TYR A 191 11.28 -15.17 5.35
CA TYR A 191 10.74 -15.80 6.55
C TYR A 191 10.85 -17.32 6.52
N GLN A 192 10.54 -17.95 5.39
CA GLN A 192 10.62 -19.39 5.25
C GLN A 192 12.06 -19.90 5.30
N GLU A 193 13.02 -19.16 4.74
CA GLU A 193 14.44 -19.47 4.83
C GLU A 193 14.95 -19.35 6.28
N LEU A 194 14.63 -18.24 6.96
CA LEU A 194 15.06 -18.00 8.35
C LEU A 194 14.43 -18.97 9.37
N ASN A 195 13.30 -19.60 9.02
CA ASN A 195 12.61 -20.59 9.87
C ASN A 195 13.03 -22.04 9.55
N LYS A 196 13.79 -22.27 8.48
CA LYS A 196 14.30 -23.60 8.10
C LYS A 196 15.73 -23.86 8.59
N SER A 197 16.51 -22.80 8.80
CA SER A 197 17.82 -22.85 9.49
C SER A 197 17.65 -22.81 11.00
#